data_AF-A0AAW4KQV2-F1
#
_entry.id   AF-A0AAW4KQV2-F1
#
_cell.length_a   1.000
_cell.length_b   1.000
_cell.length_c   1.000
_cell.angle_alpha   90.00
_cell.angle_beta   90.00
_cell.angle_gamma   90.00
#
_symmetry.space_group_name_H-M   'P 1'
#
loop_
_entity.id
_entity.type
_entity.pdbx_description
1 polymer ?
#
loop_
_entity_poly.entity_id
_entity_poly.type
_entity_poly.pdbx_seq_one_letter_code
_entity_poly.pdbx_strand_id
1 'polypeptide(L)'
;RLILVALALLLLCRVLLDLALGPARYSLVEVLGALLSPDSAAPQVRVVMWDIRLPVALMAVAVGAALSLAGAQMQTILNNPLASPFT
;
A
#
# COMPACT_ATOMS: atom_id res chain seq x y z
N ARG A 1 3.44 6.60 -20.61
CA ARG A 1 4.61 5.98 -19.92
C ARG A 1 5.02 6.79 -18.68
N LEU A 2 5.33 8.09 -18.80
CA LEU A 2 5.67 8.95 -17.64
C LEU A 2 4.62 8.94 -16.52
N ILE A 3 3.33 8.99 -16.88
CA ILE A 3 2.23 8.94 -15.89
C ILE A 3 2.26 7.66 -15.06
N LEU A 4 2.50 6.50 -15.69
CA LEU A 4 2.56 5.21 -14.98
C LEU A 4 3.73 5.17 -14.01
N VAL A 5 4.89 5.69 -14.42
CA VAL A 5 6.07 5.80 -13.55
C VAL A 5 5.77 6.73 -12.36
N ALA A 6 5.13 7.87 -12.60
CA ALA A 6 4.75 8.81 -11.55
C ALA A 6 3.76 8.18 -10.55
N LEU A 7 2.75 7.46 -11.03
CA LEU A 7 1.79 6.76 -10.18
C LEU A 7 2.44 5.63 -9.38
N ALA A 8 3.35 4.87 -9.98
CA ALA A 8 4.09 3.81 -9.29
C ALA A 8 4.98 4.38 -8.17
N LEU A 9 5.67 5.49 -8.44
CA LEU A 9 6.46 6.19 -7.43
C LEU A 9 5.58 6.75 -6.31
N LEU A 10 4.42 7.33 -6.65
CA LEU A 10 3.49 7.84 -5.65
C LEU A 10 2.93 6.72 -4.77
N LEU A 11 2.59 5.57 -5.36
CA LEU A 11 2.15 4.38 -4.63
C LEU A 11 3.23 3.92 -3.66
N LEU A 12 4.48 3.81 -4.12
CA LEU A 12 5.61 3.42 -3.27
C LEU A 12 5.80 4.41 -2.10
N CYS A 13 5.79 5.72 -2.39
CA CYS A 13 5.87 6.75 -1.36
C CYS A 13 4.74 6.66 -0.33
N ARG A 14 3.51 6.36 -0.77
CA ARG A 14 2.35 6.18 0.11
C ARG A 14 2.50 4.95 1.01
N VAL A 15 2.99 3.83 0.49
CA VAL A 15 3.25 2.61 1.28
C VAL A 15 4.32 2.88 2.35
N LEU A 16 5.43 3.54 1.98
CA LEU A 16 6.47 3.90 2.94
C LEU A 16 5.96 4.86 4.02
N LEU A 17 5.10 5.81 3.65
CA LEU A 17 4.50 6.74 4.59
C LEU A 17 3.52 6.02 5.53
N ASP A 18 2.70 5.09 5.04
CA ASP A 18 1.81 4.25 5.84
C ASP A 18 2.59 3.42 6.87
N LEU A 19 3.71 2.83 6.45
CA LEU A 19 4.62 2.08 7.32
C LEU A 19 5.25 2.94 8.42
N ALA A 20 5.53 4.22 8.15
CA ALA A 20 6.08 5.15 9.13
C ALA A 20 5.00 5.71 10.09
N LEU A 21 3.84 6.08 9.55
CA LEU A 21 2.76 6.73 10.28
C LEU A 21 1.98 5.73 11.14
N GLY A 22 2.01 5.91 12.45
CA GLY A 22 1.14 5.20 13.38
C GLY A 22 1.47 5.55 14.82
N PRO A 23 0.92 4.82 15.81
CA PRO A 23 0.95 5.24 17.21
C PRO A 23 2.35 5.49 17.77
N ALA A 24 3.30 4.63 17.39
CA ALA A 24 4.69 4.71 17.82
C ALA A 24 5.57 5.68 17.00
N ARG A 25 5.04 6.29 15.92
CA ARG A 25 5.71 7.25 15.02
C ARG A 25 7.19 6.90 14.73
N TYR A 26 7.42 5.86 13.93
CA TYR A 26 8.76 5.49 13.50
C TYR A 26 9.29 6.46 12.43
N SER A 27 10.58 6.75 12.48
CA SER A 27 11.27 7.49 11.42
C SER A 27 11.38 6.65 10.14
N LEU A 28 11.52 7.30 8.98
CA LEU A 28 11.72 6.58 7.71
C LEU A 28 12.98 5.70 7.74
N VAL A 29 14.01 6.10 8.48
CA VAL A 29 15.26 5.34 8.59
C VAL A 29 15.03 4.04 9.37
N GLU A 30 14.26 4.09 10.46
CA GLU A 30 13.89 2.89 11.22
C GLU A 30 13.01 1.94 10.40
N VAL A 31 12.08 2.49 9.62
CA VAL A 31 11.22 1.70 8.72
C VAL A 31 12.07 0.97 7.68
N LEU A 32 12.93 1.70 6.97
CA LEU A 32 13.80 1.11 5.95
C LEU A 32 14.79 0.11 6.57
N GLY A 33 15.35 0.41 7.73
CA GLY A 33 16.23 -0.50 8.47
C GLY A 33 15.51 -1.78 8.88
N ALA A 34 14.29 -1.70 9.41
CA ALA A 34 13.50 -2.87 9.79
C ALA A 34 13.06 -3.72 8.59
N LEU A 35 12.86 -3.11 7.41
CA LEU A 35 12.51 -3.82 6.18
C LEU A 35 13.71 -4.49 5.50
N LEU A 36 14.86 -3.79 5.43
CA LEU A 36 16.03 -4.28 4.71
C LEU A 36 16.96 -5.13 5.60
N SER A 37 16.94 -4.91 6.91
CA SER A 37 17.79 -5.58 7.90
C SER A 37 17.00 -5.89 9.17
N PRO A 38 15.97 -6.76 9.09
CA PRO A 38 15.07 -7.05 10.20
C PRO A 38 15.78 -7.57 11.45
N ASP A 39 16.89 -8.28 11.31
CA ASP A 39 17.68 -8.82 12.44
C ASP A 39 18.43 -7.74 13.21
N SER A 40 18.68 -6.58 12.60
CA SER A 40 19.33 -5.43 13.25
C SER A 40 18.32 -4.51 13.96
N ALA A 41 17.02 -4.70 13.73
CA ALA A 41 15.98 -3.91 14.36
C ALA A 41 15.63 -4.47 15.75
N ALA A 42 15.17 -3.58 16.65
CA ALA A 42 14.64 -4.02 17.94
C ALA A 42 13.50 -5.03 17.73
N PRO A 43 13.40 -6.11 18.54
CA PRO A 43 12.41 -7.18 18.32
C PRO A 43 10.96 -6.67 18.19
N GLN A 44 10.60 -5.66 18.99
CA GLN A 44 9.29 -5.03 18.94
C GLN A 44 9.05 -4.30 17.61
N VAL A 45 10.04 -3.56 17.11
CA VAL A 45 9.94 -2.84 15.83
C VAL A 45 9.81 -3.82 14.68
N ARG A 46 10.59 -4.92 14.70
CA ARG A 46 10.51 -5.99 13.71
C ARG A 46 9.10 -6.58 13.63
N VAL A 47 8.53 -6.99 14.77
CA VAL A 47 7.18 -7.58 14.84
C VAL A 47 6.13 -6.58 14.34
N VAL A 48 6.18 -5.34 14.82
CA VAL A 48 5.21 -4.32 14.37
C VAL A 48 5.32 -4.06 12.87
N MET A 49 6.54 -4.04 12.32
CA MET A 49 6.73 -3.77 10.89
C MET A 49 6.29 -4.95 10.02
N TRP A 50 6.76 -6.16 10.33
CA TRP A 50 6.60 -7.35 9.48
C TRP A 50 5.30 -8.11 9.72
N ASP A 51 4.86 -8.23 10.96
CA ASP A 51 3.70 -9.05 11.30
C ASP A 51 2.40 -8.24 11.32
N ILE A 52 2.49 -6.90 11.41
CA ILE A 52 1.32 -6.02 11.55
C ILE A 52 1.22 -5.04 10.38
N ARG A 53 2.19 -4.13 10.20
CA ARG A 53 2.03 -3.02 9.25
C ARG A 53 2.19 -3.43 7.80
N LEU A 54 3.25 -4.16 7.46
CA LEU A 54 3.51 -4.56 6.08
C LEU A 54 2.38 -5.42 5.48
N PRO A 55 1.82 -6.42 6.18
CA PRO A 55 0.69 -7.19 5.66
C PRO A 55 -0.55 -6.33 5.41
N VAL A 56 -0.86 -5.38 6.31
CA VAL A 56 -2.00 -4.47 6.15
C VAL A 56 -1.79 -3.51 4.97
N ALA A 57 -0.59 -2.94 4.84
CA ALA A 57 -0.25 -2.05 3.72
C ALA A 57 -0.38 -2.77 2.37
N LEU A 58 0.13 -4.01 2.27
CA LEU A 58 0.00 -4.83 1.07
C LEU A 58 -1.45 -5.21 0.78
N MET A 59 -2.24 -5.53 1.81
CA MET A 59 -3.67 -5.78 1.67
C MET A 59 -4.40 -4.54 1.12
N ALA A 60 -4.10 -3.34 1.62
CA ALA A 60 -4.71 -2.11 1.13
C ALA A 60 -4.43 -1.88 -0.37
N VAL A 61 -3.20 -2.14 -0.81
CA VAL A 61 -2.83 -2.06 -2.24
C VAL A 61 -3.60 -3.10 -3.07
N ALA A 62 -3.63 -4.36 -2.62
CA ALA A 62 -4.30 -5.43 -3.34
C ALA A 62 -5.81 -5.21 -3.46
N VAL A 63 -6.47 -4.81 -2.36
CA VAL A 63 -7.91 -4.50 -2.33
C VAL A 63 -8.22 -3.29 -3.21
N GLY A 64 -7.43 -2.22 -3.14
CA GLY A 64 -7.60 -1.05 -3.99
C GLY A 64 -7.47 -1.39 -5.48
N ALA A 65 -6.50 -2.23 -5.84
CA ALA A 65 -6.33 -2.72 -7.21
C ALA A 65 -7.54 -3.57 -7.66
N ALA A 66 -7.99 -4.50 -6.84
CA ALA A 66 -9.15 -5.34 -7.14
C ALA A 66 -10.43 -4.51 -7.34
N LEU A 67 -10.69 -3.53 -6.47
CA LEU A 67 -11.84 -2.63 -6.60
C LEU A 67 -11.76 -1.76 -7.85
N SER A 68 -10.57 -1.25 -8.19
CA SER A 68 -10.36 -0.46 -9.41
C SER A 68 -10.61 -1.30 -10.68
N LEU A 69 -10.14 -2.55 -10.70
CA LEU A 69 -10.36 -3.48 -11.81
C LEU A 69 -11.85 -3.84 -11.94
N ALA A 70 -12.52 -4.15 -10.83
CA ALA A 70 -13.95 -4.46 -10.84
C ALA A 70 -14.79 -3.28 -11.35
N GLY A 71 -14.44 -2.05 -10.95
CA GLY A 71 -15.09 -0.83 -11.46
C GLY A 71 -14.87 -0.62 -12.96
N ALA A 72 -13.62 -0.75 -13.43
CA ALA A 72 -13.30 -0.62 -14.85
C ALA A 72 -14.03 -1.68 -15.70
N GLN A 73 -14.13 -2.91 -15.21
CA GLN A 73 -14.88 -3.98 -15.86
C GLN A 73 -16.37 -3.64 -15.97
N MET A 74 -17.00 -3.18 -14.89
CA MET A 74 -18.43 -2.84 -14.89
C MET A 74 -18.73 -1.66 -15.83
N GLN A 75 -17.89 -0.62 -15.80
CA GLN A 75 -18.02 0.54 -16.69
C GLN A 75 -17.91 0.14 -18.17
N THR A 76 -17.05 -0.83 -18.49
CA THR A 76 -16.89 -1.35 -19.85
C THR A 76 -18.08 -2.19 -20.30
N ILE A 77 -18.57 -3.11 -19.45
CA ILE A 77 -19.71 -3.99 -19.77
C ILE A 77 -20.98 -3.17 -20.00
N LEU A 78 -21.25 -2.19 -19.14
CA LEU A 78 -22.44 -1.36 -19.21
C LEU A 78 -22.28 -0.16 -20.14
N ASN A 79 -21.08 0.07 -20.67
CA ASN A 79 -20.71 1.27 -21.42
C ASN A 79 -21.17 2.57 -20.72
N ASN A 80 -21.05 2.59 -19.39
CA ASN A 80 -21.51 3.66 -18.53
C ASN A 80 -20.42 4.03 -17.52
N PRO A 81 -19.78 5.20 -17.64
CA PRO A 81 -18.69 5.59 -16.74
C PRO A 81 -19.14 5.84 -15.29
N LEU A 82 -20.45 5.93 -15.03
CA LEU A 82 -21.02 6.07 -13.69
C LEU A 82 -21.31 4.72 -13.03
N ALA A 83 -21.16 3.61 -13.75
CA ALA A 83 -21.37 2.28 -13.21
C ALA A 83 -20.31 1.93 -12.16
N SER A 84 -20.74 1.20 -11.13
CA SER A 84 -19.88 0.75 -10.06
C SER A 84 -20.07 -0.75 -9.86
N PRO A 85 -19.10 -1.48 -9.27
CA PRO A 85 -19.24 -2.92 -9.09
C PRO A 85 -20.35 -3.34 -8.10
N PHE A 86 -21.05 -2.38 -7.47
CA PHE A 86 -22.16 -2.60 -6.54
C PHE A 86 -23.54 -2.19 -7.09
N THR A 87 -23.62 -1.76 -8.36
CA THR A 87 -24.87 -1.59 -9.12
C THR A 87 -25.13 -2.81 -9.96
#